data_AF-A0A9D7JD93-F1
#
_entry.id   AF-A0A9D7JD93-F1
#
_cell.length_a   1.000
_cell.length_b   1.000
_cell.length_c   1.000
_cell.angle_alpha   90.00
_cell.angle_beta   90.00
_cell.angle_gamma   90.00
#
_symmetry.space_group_name_H-M   'P 1'
#
loop_
_entity.id
_entity.type
_entity.pdbx_description
1 polymer ?
#
loop_
_entity_poly.entity_id
_entity_poly.type
_entity_poly.pdbx_seq_one_letter_code
_entity_poly.pdbx_strand_id
1 'polypeptide(L)' 'MRTAESPPRASEATAYTARLTIDVTPELRGRIKIAAFGRGVTVADMLRELLSREFPPTPGDPT' A
#
# COMPACT_ATOMS: atom_id res chain seq x y z
N MET A 1 -10.45 -18.27 -30.00
CA MET A 1 -10.03 -16.98 -29.41
C MET A 1 -10.13 -17.06 -27.89
N ARG A 2 -8.99 -17.09 -27.17
CA ARG A 2 -8.80 -16.46 -25.86
C ARG A 2 -7.29 -16.47 -25.58
N THR A 3 -6.62 -15.40 -25.99
CA THR A 3 -5.23 -15.14 -25.59
C THR A 3 -5.25 -14.90 -24.09
N ALA A 4 -4.63 -15.78 -23.32
CA ALA A 4 -4.34 -15.52 -21.92
C ALA A 4 -3.20 -14.49 -21.88
N GLU A 5 -3.58 -13.22 -21.81
CA GLU A 5 -2.70 -12.13 -21.43
C GLU A 5 -2.08 -12.45 -20.07
N SER A 6 -0.79 -12.79 -20.08
CA SER A 6 -0.01 -12.97 -18.85
C SER A 6 0.11 -11.60 -18.17
N PRO A 7 -0.05 -11.51 -16.84
CA PRO A 7 0.13 -10.25 -16.14
C PRO A 7 1.54 -9.71 -16.42
N PRO A 8 1.70 -8.38 -16.59
CA PRO A 8 2.99 -7.78 -16.87
C PRO A 8 3.99 -8.22 -15.80
N ARG A 9 5.21 -8.62 -16.23
CA ARG A 9 6.29 -8.96 -15.31
C ARG A 9 6.48 -7.78 -14.36
N ALA A 10 6.08 -8.00 -13.12
CA ALA A 10 6.31 -7.15 -11.98
C ALA A 10 7.75 -6.59 -12.04
N SER A 11 7.89 -5.30 -12.34
CA SER A 11 9.16 -4.57 -12.26
C SER A 11 9.77 -4.82 -10.87
N GLU A 12 11.09 -4.94 -10.71
CA GLU A 12 11.73 -5.28 -9.42
C GLU A 12 11.27 -4.40 -8.24
N ALA A 13 10.83 -3.17 -8.49
CA ALA A 13 10.19 -2.29 -7.50
C ALA A 13 8.89 -2.86 -6.86
N THR A 14 8.21 -3.78 -7.54
CA THR A 14 7.04 -4.52 -7.06
C THR A 14 7.40 -5.85 -6.41
N ALA A 15 8.65 -6.33 -6.54
CA ALA A 15 9.10 -7.61 -5.98
C ALA A 15 9.09 -7.60 -4.44
N TYR A 16 9.28 -6.43 -3.81
CA TYR A 16 9.27 -6.26 -2.35
C TYR A 16 7.93 -5.74 -1.81
N THR A 17 6.86 -5.73 -2.61
CA THR A 17 5.54 -5.25 -2.17
C THR A 17 4.57 -6.42 -1.98
N ALA A 18 3.99 -6.54 -0.78
CA ALA A 18 2.95 -7.51 -0.47
C ALA A 18 1.57 -6.86 -0.41
N ARG A 19 0.51 -7.60 -0.78
CA ARG A 19 -0.88 -7.12 -0.66
C ARG A 19 -1.36 -7.28 0.78
N LEU A 20 -1.69 -6.16 1.43
CA LEU A 20 -2.31 -6.13 2.75
C LEU A 20 -3.83 -5.95 2.61
N THR A 21 -4.59 -6.91 3.12
CA THR A 21 -6.06 -6.81 3.26
C THR A 21 -6.37 -6.66 4.74
N ILE A 22 -7.10 -5.60 5.10
CA ILE A 22 -7.51 -5.33 6.49
C ILE A 22 -9.01 -5.00 6.52
N ASP A 23 -9.67 -5.48 7.55
CA ASP A 23 -11.03 -5.05 7.89
C ASP A 23 -10.96 -3.75 8.68
N VAL A 24 -11.69 -2.75 8.20
CA VAL A 24 -11.81 -1.45 8.86
C VAL A 24 -13.27 -1.05 8.90
N THR A 25 -13.68 -0.30 9.93
CA THR A 25 -15.06 0.19 9.99
C THR A 25 -15.33 1.16 8.83
N PRO A 26 -16.58 1.22 8.33
CA PRO A 26 -16.96 2.15 7.27
C PRO A 26 -16.62 3.61 7.60
N GLU A 27 -16.81 3.99 8.87
CA GLU A 27 -16.47 5.32 9.39
C GLU A 27 -14.97 5.62 9.35
N LEU A 28 -14.14 4.64 9.74
CA LEU A 28 -12.69 4.78 9.68
C LEU A 28 -12.21 4.89 8.22
N ARG A 29 -12.75 4.06 7.33
CA ARG A 29 -12.47 4.14 5.89
C ARG A 29 -12.85 5.50 5.32
N GLY A 30 -13.98 6.05 5.72
CA GLY A 30 -14.43 7.39 5.32
C GLY A 30 -13.44 8.48 5.74
N ARG A 31 -13.02 8.47 7.02
CA ARG A 31 -12.03 9.43 7.56
C ARG A 31 -10.68 9.35 6.84
N ILE A 32 -10.18 8.15 6.58
CA ILE A 32 -8.92 7.94 5.86
C ILE A 32 -9.03 8.47 4.42
N LYS A 33 -10.15 8.22 3.74
CA LYS A 33 -10.36 8.72 2.37
C LYS A 33 -10.38 10.25 2.31
N ILE A 34 -11.02 10.91 3.27
CA ILE A 34 -11.06 12.38 3.35
C ILE A 34 -9.65 12.93 3.58
N ALA A 35 -8.89 12.35 4.50
CA ALA A 35 -7.52 12.78 4.79
C ALA A 35 -6.58 12.57 3.58
N ALA A 36 -6.72 11.44 2.87
CA ALA A 36 -5.95 11.15 1.67
C ALA A 36 -6.29 12.13 0.54
N PHE A 37 -7.59 12.39 0.31
CA PHE A 37 -8.05 13.33 -0.71
C PHE A 37 -7.57 14.77 -0.42
N GLY A 38 -7.62 15.20 0.84
CA GLY A 38 -7.11 16.52 1.25
C GLY A 38 -5.60 16.69 1.06
N ARG A 39 -4.84 15.59 1.00
CA ARG A 39 -3.38 15.58 0.79
C ARG A 39 -2.98 15.29 -0.66
N GLY A 40 -3.93 14.98 -1.55
CA GLY A 40 -3.66 14.62 -2.94
C GLY A 40 -2.97 13.26 -3.10
N VAL A 41 -2.97 12.40 -2.07
CA VAL A 41 -2.34 11.07 -2.08
C VAL A 41 -3.39 9.97 -2.06
N THR A 42 -3.00 8.74 -2.38
CA THR A 42 -3.90 7.59 -2.25
C THR A 42 -4.01 7.13 -0.81
N VAL A 43 -5.10 6.42 -0.48
CA VAL A 43 -5.25 5.78 0.83
C VAL A 43 -4.11 4.78 1.10
N ALA A 44 -3.67 4.05 0.09
CA ALA A 44 -2.57 3.09 0.21
C ALA A 44 -1.24 3.79 0.56
N ASP A 45 -0.98 4.94 -0.06
CA ASP A 45 0.22 5.75 0.20
C ASP A 45 0.21 6.32 1.62
N MET A 46 -0.93 6.88 2.05
CA MET A 46 -1.10 7.35 3.42
C MET A 46 -0.95 6.23 4.45
N LEU A 47 -1.48 5.03 4.19
CA LEU A 47 -1.30 3.87 5.06
C LEU A 47 0.16 3.42 5.10
N ARG A 48 0.86 3.45 3.96
CA ARG A 48 2.29 3.11 3.89
C ARG A 48 3.14 4.10 4.70
N GLU A 49 2.87 5.40 4.58
CA GLU A 49 3.47 6.45 5.40
C GLU A 49 3.23 6.23 6.89
N LEU A 50 1.99 5.93 7.29
CA LEU A 50 1.63 5.67 8.69
C LEU A 50 2.36 4.43 9.23
N LEU A 51 2.39 3.34 8.46
CA LEU A 51 3.09 2.12 8.83
C LEU A 51 4.60 2.32 8.92
N SER A 52 5.19 3.07 7.98
CA SER A 52 6.64 3.39 7.99
C SER A 52 7.05 4.21 9.21
N ARG A 53 6.17 5.12 9.67
CA ARG A 53 6.41 5.93 10.88
C ARG A 53 6.30 5.11 12.17
N GLU A 54 5.37 4.17 12.22
CA GLU A 54 5.16 3.30 13.39
C GLU A 54 6.20 2.15 13.46
N PHE A 55 6.61 1.64 12.29
CA PHE A 55 7.59 0.58 12.15
C PHE A 55 8.81 1.10 11.38
N PRO A 56 9.66 1.95 12.01
CA PRO A 56 10.91 2.38 11.39
C PRO A 56 11.81 1.16 11.16
N PRO A 57 12.66 1.18 10.12
CA PRO A 57 13.62 0.10 9.90
C PRO A 57 14.54 -0.03 11.12
N THR A 58 14.57 -1.22 11.72
CA THR A 58 15.55 -1.53 12.77
C THR A 58 16.94 -1.48 12.13
N PRO A 59 17.94 -0.83 12.74
CA PRO A 59 19.30 -0.87 12.24
C PRO A 59 19.81 -2.33 12.32
N GLY A 60 19.74 -3.06 11.21
CA GLY A 60 20.21 -4.45 11.12
C GLY A 60 19.46 -5.40 10.19
N ASP A 61 18.36 -5.01 9.54
CA ASP A 61 17.72 -5.88 8.54
C ASP A 61 18.57 -5.95 7.25
N PRO A 62 18.93 -7.15 6.77
CA PRO A 62 19.74 -7.30 5.56
C PRO A 62 18.94 -6.84 4.34
N THR A 63 19.46 -5.81 3.67
CA THR A 63 19.05 -5.39 2.32
C THR A 63 19.31 -6.46 1.29
#